data_AF-A0A3P1UZ05-F1
#
_entry.id   AF-A0A3P1UZ05-F1
#
_cell.length_a   1.000
_cell.length_b   1.000
_cell.length_c   1.000
_cell.angle_alpha   90.00
_cell.angle_beta   90.00
_cell.angle_gamma   90.00
#
_symmetry.space_group_name_H-M   'P 1'
#
loop_
_entity.id
_entity.type
_entity.pdbx_description
1 polymer ?
#
loop_
_entity_poly.entity_id
_entity_poly.type
_entity_poly.pdbx_seq_one_letter_code
_entity_poly.pdbx_strand_id
1 'polypeptide(L)'
;MNRIKLTKNRVIDLPDGCECGRNRCFMKNKEDIFIAYYDVKRDWEAQLLHVSGKEIHNIDFPKIISTENDLWKDRHEPIIFDLPDKAFGAVLGRSALCIWENEKSKAQIITIENSEIFNDFSRPFIFNLRRCFFQNGKIIVPIENGKACHCSIAIINFNFQTNRAFWESIFFMPLASNKCSENNEVVGDVIIDNNEFLIFTEGVEGTSVNKWGMEFYHIGQYEQRKTMEVKNELVLKNTYFEQTNLKQRSMKKDGVFGIFTSSLDYLILRSWFSESLSLGTNQKLWSVIDKEFVDIEFPRGTRKYVLADACKDGFLMSTKGKILLCDFE
;
A
#
# COMPACT_ATOMS: atom_id res chain seq x y z
N MET A 1 2.03 -27.61 2.20
CA MET A 1 3.42 -27.90 1.78
C MET A 1 4.22 -26.62 1.52
N ASN A 2 3.68 -25.44 1.86
CA ASN A 2 4.17 -24.16 1.38
C ASN A 2 4.82 -23.42 2.56
N ARG A 3 6.14 -23.54 2.68
CA ARG A 3 6.94 -22.87 3.72
C ARG A 3 8.14 -22.22 3.06
N ILE A 4 8.25 -20.91 3.14
CA ILE A 4 9.39 -20.15 2.65
C ILE A 4 10.42 -20.07 3.76
N LYS A 5 11.65 -20.49 3.49
CA LYS A 5 12.77 -20.36 4.41
C LYS A 5 13.69 -19.24 3.93
N LEU A 6 14.12 -18.41 4.87
CA LEU A 6 14.90 -17.21 4.60
C LEU A 6 16.33 -17.35 5.14
N THR A 7 17.31 -16.97 4.33
CA THR A 7 18.71 -16.83 4.74
C THR A 7 19.05 -15.36 4.99
N LYS A 8 19.98 -15.06 5.91
CA LYS A 8 20.32 -13.68 6.32
C LYS A 8 21.56 -13.19 5.59
N ASN A 9 21.44 -12.20 4.69
CA ASN A 9 22.55 -11.78 3.83
C ASN A 9 23.18 -10.43 4.20
N ARG A 10 22.37 -9.38 4.43
CA ARG A 10 22.92 -8.05 4.79
C ARG A 10 22.05 -7.34 5.83
N VAL A 11 22.69 -6.63 6.77
CA VAL A 11 22.04 -5.65 7.66
C VAL A 11 22.50 -4.27 7.23
N ILE A 12 21.59 -3.29 7.22
CA ILE A 12 21.89 -1.89 6.93
C ILE A 12 21.26 -1.03 8.02
N ASP A 13 22.04 -0.11 8.56
CA ASP A 13 21.60 0.83 9.60
C ASP A 13 21.01 2.07 8.93
N LEU A 14 19.82 2.49 9.38
CA LEU A 14 19.09 3.62 8.82
C LEU A 14 19.25 4.87 9.69
N PRO A 15 19.00 6.08 9.14
CA PRO A 15 18.98 7.32 9.92
C PRO A 15 17.98 7.28 11.09
N ASP A 16 18.34 7.97 12.19
CA ASP A 16 17.49 8.11 13.38
C ASP A 16 16.11 8.71 13.05
N GLY A 17 15.05 7.97 13.34
CA GLY A 17 13.66 8.32 13.00
C GLY A 17 13.09 7.47 11.86
N CYS A 18 13.92 6.73 11.12
CA CYS A 18 13.44 5.84 10.08
C CYS A 18 12.91 4.51 10.68
N GLU A 19 11.58 4.41 10.83
CA GLU A 19 10.84 3.23 11.24
C GLU A 19 10.00 2.62 10.11
N CYS A 20 10.61 1.75 9.29
CA CYS A 20 9.99 0.93 8.23
C CYS A 20 8.81 0.01 8.66
N GLY A 21 8.38 0.06 9.93
CA GLY A 21 7.14 -0.56 10.40
C GLY A 21 5.90 0.31 10.14
N ARG A 22 6.08 1.63 10.00
CA ARG A 22 5.08 2.61 9.53
C ARG A 22 5.49 3.25 8.19
N ASN A 23 6.80 3.40 7.96
CA ASN A 23 7.35 3.99 6.75
C ASN A 23 7.30 3.02 5.56
N ARG A 24 7.00 3.54 4.38
CA ARG A 24 6.82 2.74 3.16
C ARG A 24 8.17 2.37 2.56
N CYS A 25 8.38 1.09 2.34
CA CYS A 25 9.57 0.57 1.66
C CYS A 25 9.13 -0.15 0.39
N PHE A 26 9.82 0.08 -0.72
CA PHE A 26 9.71 -0.80 -1.88
C PHE A 26 11.09 -1.27 -2.34
N MET A 27 11.18 -2.56 -2.66
CA MET A 27 12.41 -3.18 -3.14
C MET A 27 12.27 -3.48 -4.62
N LYS A 28 13.09 -2.85 -5.47
CA LYS A 28 13.10 -3.08 -6.92
C LYS A 28 13.87 -4.35 -7.27
N ASN A 29 15.01 -4.53 -6.61
CA ASN A 29 15.83 -5.73 -6.55
C ASN A 29 16.60 -5.70 -5.22
N LYS A 30 17.36 -6.76 -4.90
CA LYS A 30 18.07 -6.83 -3.60
C LYS A 30 19.16 -5.77 -3.37
N GLU A 31 19.59 -5.07 -4.41
CA GLU A 31 20.56 -3.97 -4.33
C GLU A 31 19.96 -2.58 -4.55
N ASP A 32 18.68 -2.45 -4.94
CA ASP A 32 17.99 -1.18 -5.16
C ASP A 32 16.71 -1.12 -4.31
N ILE A 33 16.81 -0.49 -3.14
CA ILE A 33 15.72 -0.36 -2.16
C ILE A 33 15.41 1.11 -1.95
N PHE A 34 14.13 1.45 -1.95
CA PHE A 34 13.65 2.81 -1.71
C PHE A 34 12.80 2.85 -0.44
N ILE A 35 13.04 3.85 0.41
CA ILE A 35 12.39 3.98 1.73
C ILE A 35 11.86 5.41 1.87
N ALA A 36 10.54 5.55 1.88
CA ALA A 36 9.86 6.81 2.13
C ALA A 36 9.37 6.88 3.56
N TYR A 37 9.73 7.96 4.25
CA TYR A 37 9.47 8.12 5.68
C TYR A 37 9.14 9.55 6.08
N TYR A 38 8.56 9.67 7.26
CA TYR A 38 8.32 10.95 7.93
C TYR A 38 9.50 11.30 8.83
N ASP A 39 10.17 12.41 8.55
CA ASP A 39 11.13 12.95 9.51
C ASP A 39 10.39 13.84 10.52
N VAL A 40 10.09 13.26 11.68
CA VAL A 40 9.47 13.95 12.82
C VAL A 40 10.32 15.14 13.30
N LYS A 41 11.63 15.17 13.04
CA LYS A 41 12.51 16.30 13.36
C LYS A 41 12.41 17.44 12.33
N ARG A 42 11.78 17.20 11.18
CA ARG A 42 11.53 18.17 10.09
C ARG A 42 10.03 18.43 9.91
N ASP A 43 9.31 18.59 11.02
CA ASP A 43 7.87 18.92 11.02
C ASP A 43 7.02 17.98 10.15
N TRP A 44 7.33 16.68 10.17
CA TRP A 44 6.68 15.66 9.35
C TRP A 44 6.82 15.91 7.83
N GLU A 45 7.93 16.48 7.37
CA GLU A 45 8.25 16.47 5.94
C GLU A 45 8.58 15.05 5.45
N ALA A 46 7.93 14.66 4.34
CA ALA A 46 8.23 13.43 3.62
C ALA A 46 9.69 13.41 3.14
N GLN A 47 10.41 12.34 3.44
CA GLN A 47 11.77 12.09 2.98
C GLN A 47 11.80 10.79 2.16
N LEU A 48 12.73 10.69 1.21
CA LEU A 48 12.98 9.48 0.45
C LEU A 48 14.46 9.11 0.51
N LEU A 49 14.75 7.86 0.84
CA LEU A 49 16.09 7.26 0.75
C LEU A 49 16.12 6.28 -0.41
N HIS A 50 17.24 6.23 -1.12
CA HIS A 50 17.65 5.06 -1.90
C HIS A 50 18.84 4.41 -1.20
N VAL A 51 18.76 3.09 -1.04
CA VAL A 51 19.80 2.27 -0.46
C VAL A 51 20.36 1.39 -1.57
N SER A 52 21.60 1.68 -1.98
CA SER A 52 22.32 0.94 -3.02
C SER A 52 23.53 0.24 -2.43
N GLY A 53 23.49 -1.08 -2.33
CA GLY A 53 24.53 -1.81 -1.61
C GLY A 53 24.65 -1.37 -0.14
N LYS A 54 25.80 -0.80 0.22
CA LYS A 54 26.05 -0.22 1.56
C LYS A 54 25.85 1.30 1.60
N GLU A 55 25.57 1.94 0.48
CA GLU A 55 25.38 3.38 0.38
C GLU A 55 23.91 3.75 0.64
N ILE A 56 23.70 4.89 1.30
CA ILE A 56 22.39 5.47 1.53
C ILE A 56 22.42 6.88 0.97
N HIS A 57 21.59 7.12 -0.04
CA HIS A 57 21.43 8.39 -0.72
C HIS A 57 20.10 9.02 -0.31
N ASN A 58 20.12 10.29 0.12
CA ASN A 58 18.89 11.05 0.33
C ASN A 58 18.44 11.58 -1.03
N ILE A 59 17.15 11.43 -1.34
CA ILE A 59 16.53 11.93 -2.55
C ILE A 59 15.64 13.11 -2.17
N ASP A 60 15.84 14.25 -2.83
CA ASP A 60 15.01 15.44 -2.64
C ASP A 60 13.56 15.12 -2.98
N PHE A 61 12.70 15.14 -1.96
CA PHE A 61 11.28 14.87 -2.11
C PHE A 61 10.49 16.18 -2.28
N PRO A 62 9.74 16.39 -3.38
CA PRO A 62 8.92 17.59 -3.56
C PRO A 62 7.91 17.78 -2.44
N LYS A 63 7.63 19.03 -2.06
CA LYS A 63 6.51 19.32 -1.17
C LYS A 63 5.20 18.83 -1.81
N ILE A 64 4.38 18.19 -1.00
CA ILE A 64 3.07 17.68 -1.40
C ILE A 64 2.17 18.85 -1.79
N ILE A 65 1.51 18.73 -2.93
CA ILE A 65 0.74 19.80 -3.57
C ILE A 65 -0.74 19.56 -3.30
N SER A 66 -1.10 19.57 -2.02
CA SER A 66 -2.48 19.53 -1.56
C SER A 66 -3.11 20.93 -1.66
N THR A 67 -4.14 21.07 -2.47
CA THR A 67 -5.00 22.27 -2.51
C THR A 67 -6.13 22.17 -1.48
N GLU A 68 -6.85 23.27 -1.22
CA GLU A 68 -8.03 23.29 -0.34
C GLU A 68 -9.16 22.33 -0.79
N ASN A 69 -9.16 21.94 -2.07
CA ASN A 69 -10.11 20.97 -2.64
C ASN A 69 -9.62 19.51 -2.53
N ASP A 70 -8.36 19.29 -2.16
CA ASP A 70 -7.83 17.97 -1.87
C ASP A 70 -8.01 17.66 -0.39
N LEU A 71 -9.07 16.93 -0.03
CA LEU A 71 -9.29 16.51 1.37
C LEU A 71 -8.37 15.35 1.77
N TRP A 72 -7.08 15.63 1.82
CA TRP A 72 -6.10 14.87 2.61
C TRP A 72 -6.45 15.07 4.09
N LYS A 73 -7.24 14.16 4.65
CA LYS A 73 -7.69 14.28 6.03
C LYS A 73 -6.56 13.92 7.00
N ASP A 74 -5.86 14.95 7.45
CA ASP A 74 -4.88 14.95 8.56
C ASP A 74 -3.68 13.99 8.44
N ARG A 75 -3.36 13.52 7.22
CA ARG A 75 -2.26 12.57 6.99
C ARG A 75 -1.57 12.87 5.65
N HIS A 76 -0.31 13.27 5.71
CA HIS A 76 0.43 13.82 4.57
C HIS A 76 1.25 12.78 3.79
N GLU A 77 0.92 11.49 3.76
CA GLU A 77 1.83 10.47 3.20
C GLU A 77 1.98 10.51 1.65
N PRO A 78 3.20 10.51 1.07
CA PRO A 78 3.37 10.42 -0.37
C PRO A 78 2.94 9.05 -0.88
N ILE A 79 2.17 9.04 -1.96
CA ILE A 79 1.70 7.80 -2.55
C ILE A 79 2.69 7.36 -3.64
N ILE A 80 3.75 6.66 -3.21
CA ILE A 80 4.85 6.23 -4.06
C ILE A 80 4.54 4.94 -4.82
N PHE A 81 5.01 4.87 -6.06
CA PHE A 81 4.95 3.73 -6.97
C PHE A 81 6.29 3.51 -7.68
N ASP A 82 6.56 2.26 -8.04
CA ASP A 82 7.67 1.84 -8.91
C ASP A 82 7.34 2.19 -10.39
N LEU A 83 8.37 2.29 -11.24
CA LEU A 83 8.22 2.38 -12.70
C LEU A 83 9.30 1.53 -13.39
N PRO A 84 9.21 1.22 -14.70
CA PRO A 84 10.29 0.55 -15.44
C PRO A 84 11.65 1.29 -15.37
N ASP A 85 12.72 0.62 -15.79
CA ASP A 85 14.04 1.23 -16.09
C ASP A 85 14.64 2.14 -15.00
N LYS A 86 14.59 1.67 -13.74
CA LYS A 86 15.06 2.38 -12.52
C LYS A 86 14.28 3.62 -12.12
N ALA A 87 13.30 4.05 -12.91
CA ALA A 87 12.41 5.13 -12.53
C ALA A 87 11.49 4.73 -11.36
N PHE A 88 10.93 5.74 -10.71
CA PHE A 88 9.88 5.66 -9.69
C PHE A 88 9.13 7.01 -9.64
N GLY A 89 7.98 7.04 -8.97
CA GLY A 89 7.19 8.25 -8.86
C GLY A 89 6.33 8.32 -7.61
N ALA A 90 5.74 9.48 -7.36
CA ALA A 90 4.79 9.68 -6.27
C ALA A 90 3.62 10.56 -6.70
N VAL A 91 2.40 10.21 -6.28
CA VAL A 91 1.24 11.10 -6.40
C VAL A 91 1.34 12.16 -5.30
N LEU A 92 1.31 13.44 -5.68
CA LEU A 92 1.47 14.60 -4.80
C LEU A 92 0.15 15.35 -4.52
N GLY A 93 -0.92 15.02 -5.25
CA GLY A 93 -2.20 15.73 -5.24
C GLY A 93 -3.13 15.18 -6.31
N ARG A 94 -4.39 15.63 -6.36
CA ARG A 94 -5.29 15.34 -7.50
C ARG A 94 -4.78 15.94 -8.82
N SER A 95 -3.98 16.99 -8.75
CA SER A 95 -3.50 17.76 -9.89
C SER A 95 -2.05 17.48 -10.28
N ALA A 96 -1.28 16.72 -9.47
CA ALA A 96 0.15 16.55 -9.67
C ALA A 96 0.67 15.18 -9.22
N LEU A 97 1.58 14.64 -10.01
CA LEU A 97 2.51 13.58 -9.62
C LEU A 97 3.95 14.03 -9.89
N CYS A 98 4.92 13.35 -9.31
CA CYS A 98 6.33 13.54 -9.63
C CYS A 98 6.98 12.22 -10.04
N ILE A 99 7.90 12.31 -11.00
CA ILE A 99 8.69 11.19 -11.51
C ILE A 99 10.18 11.48 -11.31
N TRP A 100 10.93 10.45 -10.98
CA TRP A 100 12.38 10.42 -11.02
C TRP A 100 12.79 9.37 -12.03
N GLU A 101 13.69 9.70 -12.96
CA GLU A 101 14.26 8.74 -13.92
C GLU A 101 15.19 7.73 -13.23
N ASN A 102 15.83 8.16 -12.13
CA ASN A 102 16.72 7.37 -11.28
C ASN A 102 16.97 8.09 -9.94
N GLU A 103 17.70 7.45 -9.02
CA GLU A 103 17.99 7.95 -7.67
C GLU A 103 18.75 9.29 -7.63
N LYS A 104 19.42 9.68 -8.72
CA LYS A 104 20.24 10.92 -8.82
C LYS A 104 19.55 12.01 -9.64
N SER A 105 18.43 11.69 -10.29
CA SER A 105 17.64 12.63 -11.06
C SER A 105 16.90 13.61 -10.14
N LYS A 106 16.59 14.80 -10.64
CA LYS A 106 15.66 15.70 -9.97
C LYS A 106 14.23 15.27 -10.27
N ALA A 107 13.35 15.39 -9.29
CA ALA A 107 11.92 15.14 -9.47
C ALA A 107 11.35 16.03 -10.58
N GLN A 108 10.81 15.42 -11.64
CA GLN A 108 10.00 16.07 -12.65
C GLN A 108 8.55 16.11 -12.16
N ILE A 109 7.98 17.30 -11.97
CA ILE A 109 6.56 17.46 -11.65
C ILE A 109 5.75 17.38 -12.94
N ILE A 110 4.69 16.56 -12.93
CA ILE A 110 3.79 16.34 -14.07
C ILE A 110 2.36 16.62 -13.60
N THR A 111 1.67 17.50 -14.33
CA THR A 111 0.25 17.81 -14.11
C THR A 111 -0.60 16.61 -14.50
N ILE A 112 -1.59 16.28 -13.66
CA ILE A 112 -2.59 15.26 -13.96
C ILE A 112 -3.83 15.93 -14.56
N GLU A 113 -4.06 15.72 -15.85
CA GLU A 113 -5.22 16.22 -16.61
C GLU A 113 -6.51 15.43 -16.25
N ASN A 114 -7.68 15.90 -16.73
CA ASN A 114 -9.01 15.31 -16.48
C ASN A 114 -9.39 15.20 -14.98
N SER A 115 -8.94 16.15 -14.14
CA SER A 115 -9.27 16.17 -12.72
C SER A 115 -10.78 16.35 -12.45
N GLU A 116 -11.54 16.85 -13.42
CA GLU A 116 -12.98 17.05 -13.40
C GLU A 116 -13.78 15.76 -13.27
N ILE A 117 -13.20 14.58 -13.50
CA ILE A 117 -13.85 13.30 -13.22
C ILE A 117 -14.33 13.19 -11.76
N PHE A 118 -13.64 13.83 -10.81
CA PHE A 118 -14.07 13.87 -9.40
C PHE A 118 -15.13 14.96 -9.10
N ASN A 119 -15.61 15.73 -10.08
CA ASN A 119 -16.65 16.76 -9.88
C ASN A 119 -18.07 16.19 -9.88
N ASP A 120 -18.29 14.99 -10.44
CA ASP A 120 -19.58 14.29 -10.42
C ASP A 120 -20.01 13.86 -8.98
N PHE A 121 -19.20 14.15 -7.96
CA PHE A 121 -19.36 13.66 -6.60
C PHE A 121 -19.74 14.77 -5.61
N SER A 122 -20.93 14.61 -5.02
CA SER A 122 -21.48 15.47 -3.95
C SER A 122 -20.64 15.55 -2.66
N ARG A 123 -19.57 14.76 -2.53
CA ARG A 123 -18.64 14.79 -1.41
C ARG A 123 -17.20 14.60 -1.90
N PRO A 124 -16.23 15.24 -1.26
CA PRO A 124 -14.81 15.07 -1.58
C PRO A 124 -14.34 13.64 -1.30
N PHE A 125 -13.32 13.23 -2.05
CA PHE A 125 -12.58 12.00 -1.79
C PHE A 125 -11.42 12.26 -0.84
N ILE A 126 -11.12 11.25 -0.04
CA ILE A 126 -9.88 11.16 0.72
C ILE A 126 -9.02 10.13 -0.01
N PHE A 127 -7.82 10.53 -0.46
CA PHE A 127 -6.87 9.57 -1.00
C PHE A 127 -6.41 8.63 0.13
N ASN A 128 -6.70 7.34 0.02
CA ASN A 128 -6.32 6.39 1.07
C ASN A 128 -4.81 6.13 0.94
N LEU A 129 -4.12 6.28 2.06
CA LEU A 129 -2.67 6.43 2.12
C LEU A 129 -1.97 5.08 2.11
N ARG A 130 -2.14 4.36 1.01
CA ARG A 130 -1.60 3.02 0.79
C ARG A 130 -0.95 2.95 -0.57
N ARG A 131 -0.31 1.83 -0.89
CA ARG A 131 0.62 1.74 -2.02
C ARG A 131 -0.11 2.06 -3.34
N CYS A 132 0.47 2.95 -4.15
CA CYS A 132 0.10 2.98 -5.56
C CYS A 132 0.88 1.87 -6.26
N PHE A 133 0.22 1.16 -7.16
CA PHE A 133 0.92 0.30 -8.12
C PHE A 133 0.90 0.96 -9.48
N PHE A 134 2.05 0.89 -10.15
CA PHE A 134 2.11 1.09 -11.58
C PHE A 134 1.99 -0.27 -12.27
N GLN A 135 0.94 -0.47 -13.06
CA GLN A 135 0.66 -1.70 -13.79
C GLN A 135 0.18 -1.33 -15.20
N ASN A 136 0.82 -1.86 -16.24
CA ASN A 136 0.38 -1.71 -17.64
C ASN A 136 0.09 -0.26 -18.10
N GLY A 137 0.92 0.71 -17.70
CA GLY A 137 0.73 2.13 -18.04
C GLY A 137 -0.21 2.90 -17.10
N LYS A 138 -0.70 2.26 -16.04
CA LYS A 138 -1.71 2.80 -15.12
C LYS A 138 -1.17 2.89 -13.71
N ILE A 139 -1.34 4.04 -13.06
CA ILE A 139 -1.09 4.23 -11.63
C ILE A 139 -2.43 4.05 -10.91
N ILE A 140 -2.48 3.12 -9.97
CA ILE A 140 -3.69 2.69 -9.28
C ILE A 140 -3.72 3.33 -7.91
N VAL A 141 -4.74 4.15 -7.64
CA VAL A 141 -4.85 4.99 -6.44
C VAL A 141 -6.08 4.59 -5.62
N PRO A 142 -5.94 3.93 -4.47
CA PRO A 142 -7.03 3.70 -3.53
C PRO A 142 -7.63 5.01 -3.02
N ILE A 143 -8.96 5.16 -3.05
CA ILE A 143 -9.66 6.36 -2.55
C ILE A 143 -10.88 5.99 -1.71
N GLU A 144 -11.15 6.82 -0.71
CA GLU A 144 -12.35 6.78 0.11
C GLU A 144 -13.32 7.87 -0.34
N ASN A 145 -14.59 7.51 -0.53
CA ASN A 145 -15.65 8.49 -0.75
C ASN A 145 -16.16 9.00 0.61
N GLY A 146 -16.33 10.32 0.78
CA GLY A 146 -16.90 10.90 2.00
C GLY A 146 -18.36 10.49 2.31
N LYS A 147 -19.03 9.71 1.46
CA LYS A 147 -20.28 8.99 1.80
C LYS A 147 -19.99 7.60 2.33
N ALA A 148 -20.75 7.23 3.36
CA ALA A 148 -20.88 5.90 3.91
C ALA A 148 -20.83 4.79 2.84
N CYS A 149 -20.02 3.77 3.09
CA CYS A 149 -20.06 2.45 2.46
C CYS A 149 -19.61 2.33 0.99
N HIS A 150 -18.79 3.24 0.45
CA HIS A 150 -18.17 3.03 -0.87
C HIS A 150 -16.65 3.18 -0.84
N CYS A 151 -15.99 2.03 -0.86
CA CYS A 151 -14.62 1.89 -1.31
C CYS A 151 -14.51 2.26 -2.81
N SER A 152 -13.40 2.88 -3.23
CA SER A 152 -13.19 3.17 -4.66
C SER A 152 -11.70 3.15 -5.03
N ILE A 153 -11.44 3.02 -6.34
CA ILE A 153 -10.10 3.01 -6.92
C ILE A 153 -10.10 4.02 -8.07
N ALA A 154 -9.25 5.04 -8.02
CA ALA A 154 -8.99 5.89 -9.17
C ALA A 154 -7.78 5.40 -9.97
N ILE A 155 -7.82 5.61 -11.28
CA ILE A 155 -6.78 5.22 -12.22
C ILE A 155 -6.23 6.47 -12.89
N ILE A 156 -4.92 6.68 -12.80
CA ILE A 156 -4.18 7.64 -13.64
C ILE A 156 -3.59 6.85 -14.82
N ASN A 157 -3.88 7.24 -16.04
CA ASN A 157 -3.14 6.77 -17.21
C ASN A 157 -1.87 7.62 -17.35
N PHE A 158 -0.70 6.98 -17.41
CA PHE A 158 0.58 7.68 -17.53
C PHE A 158 1.34 7.24 -18.78
N ASN A 159 1.57 8.19 -19.69
CA ASN A 159 2.30 8.00 -20.93
C ASN A 159 3.71 8.59 -20.82
N PHE A 160 4.69 7.71 -20.62
CA PHE A 160 6.13 8.03 -20.52
C PHE A 160 6.69 8.77 -21.74
N GLN A 161 6.26 8.40 -22.95
CA GLN A 161 6.80 8.99 -24.18
C GLN A 161 6.42 10.46 -24.34
N THR A 162 5.29 10.86 -23.75
CA THR A 162 4.78 12.24 -23.81
C THR A 162 4.87 12.98 -22.47
N ASN A 163 5.28 12.29 -21.39
CA ASN A 163 5.21 12.78 -20.01
C ASN A 163 3.83 13.37 -19.66
N ARG A 164 2.75 12.67 -20.07
CA ARG A 164 1.36 13.07 -19.80
C ARG A 164 0.69 12.11 -18.85
N ALA A 165 0.03 12.68 -17.85
CA ALA A 165 -0.80 11.98 -16.88
C ALA A 165 -2.24 12.50 -16.98
N PHE A 166 -3.23 11.62 -16.94
CA PHE A 166 -4.64 12.02 -16.81
C PHE A 166 -5.42 11.00 -16.02
N TRP A 167 -6.45 11.45 -15.30
CA TRP A 167 -7.37 10.53 -14.64
C TRP A 167 -8.22 9.80 -15.69
N GLU A 168 -8.08 8.49 -15.78
CA GLU A 168 -8.75 7.66 -16.78
C GLU A 168 -10.16 7.26 -16.33
N SER A 169 -10.27 6.85 -15.06
CA SER A 169 -11.49 6.29 -14.50
C SER A 169 -11.46 6.26 -12.98
N ILE A 170 -12.65 6.22 -12.38
CA ILE A 170 -12.88 5.85 -10.99
C ILE A 170 -13.75 4.60 -11.02
N PHE A 171 -13.39 3.62 -10.20
CA PHE A 171 -14.08 2.35 -10.02
C PHE A 171 -14.71 2.29 -8.63
N PHE A 172 -16.00 1.97 -8.56
CA PHE A 172 -16.73 1.83 -7.30
C PHE A 172 -16.80 0.38 -6.88
N MET A 173 -16.51 0.10 -5.61
CA MET A 173 -16.71 -1.22 -5.04
C MET A 173 -17.89 -1.16 -4.04
N PRO A 174 -18.98 -1.91 -4.26
CA PRO A 174 -19.95 -2.18 -3.21
C PRO A 174 -19.27 -3.04 -2.14
N LEU A 175 -19.59 -2.78 -0.87
CA LEU A 175 -18.97 -3.53 0.24
C LEU A 175 -19.24 -5.03 0.14
N ALA A 176 -18.27 -5.84 0.56
CA ALA A 176 -18.38 -7.29 0.47
C ALA A 176 -19.44 -7.84 1.44
N SER A 177 -19.72 -7.14 2.54
CA SER A 177 -20.62 -7.61 3.59
C SER A 177 -21.90 -6.76 3.76
N ASN A 178 -23.06 -7.40 3.61
CA ASN A 178 -24.35 -6.89 4.12
C ASN A 178 -24.45 -6.94 5.66
N LYS A 179 -23.34 -7.18 6.36
CA LYS A 179 -23.28 -7.42 7.82
C LYS A 179 -22.53 -6.33 8.58
N CYS A 180 -21.61 -5.60 7.92
CA CYS A 180 -21.03 -4.39 8.48
C CYS A 180 -22.05 -3.24 8.40
N SER A 181 -22.82 -3.06 9.47
CA SER A 181 -23.59 -1.84 9.69
C SER A 181 -22.67 -0.62 9.65
N GLU A 182 -22.85 0.21 8.62
CA GLU A 182 -22.31 1.57 8.44
C GLU A 182 -20.77 1.75 8.62
N ASN A 183 -20.10 2.15 7.52
CA ASN A 183 -18.82 2.88 7.51
C ASN A 183 -17.50 2.15 7.81
N ASN A 184 -17.43 0.82 7.71
CA ASN A 184 -16.34 0.06 8.34
C ASN A 184 -15.36 -0.67 7.40
N GLU A 185 -15.50 -0.61 6.08
CA GLU A 185 -14.59 -1.29 5.13
C GLU A 185 -13.85 -0.27 4.24
N VAL A 186 -12.53 -0.45 4.08
CA VAL A 186 -11.66 0.30 3.13
C VAL A 186 -10.82 -0.62 2.26
N VAL A 187 -10.42 -0.15 1.08
CA VAL A 187 -9.39 -0.80 0.25
C VAL A 187 -8.06 -0.67 0.98
N GLY A 188 -7.53 -1.80 1.46
CA GLY A 188 -6.20 -1.87 2.01
C GLY A 188 -5.14 -1.92 0.91
N ASP A 189 -5.35 -2.73 -0.13
CA ASP A 189 -4.43 -2.77 -1.28
C ASP A 189 -5.06 -3.47 -2.51
N VAL A 190 -4.51 -3.27 -3.71
CA VAL A 190 -5.09 -3.81 -4.96
C VAL A 190 -4.06 -4.17 -6.04
N ILE A 191 -4.31 -5.28 -6.75
CA ILE A 191 -3.65 -5.66 -8.01
C ILE A 191 -4.70 -5.63 -9.14
N ILE A 192 -4.34 -5.15 -10.33
CA ILE A 192 -5.16 -5.21 -11.54
C ILE A 192 -4.44 -5.99 -12.62
N ASP A 193 -5.08 -7.01 -13.16
CA ASP A 193 -4.64 -7.70 -14.38
C ASP A 193 -5.83 -7.91 -15.32
N ASN A 194 -5.67 -7.56 -16.60
CA ASN A 194 -6.67 -7.81 -17.66
C ASN A 194 -8.14 -7.39 -17.35
N ASN A 195 -8.33 -6.32 -16.58
CA ASN A 195 -9.62 -5.81 -16.04
C ASN A 195 -10.28 -6.66 -14.93
N GLU A 196 -9.55 -7.65 -14.40
CA GLU A 196 -9.83 -8.26 -13.11
C GLU A 196 -9.02 -7.55 -12.02
N PHE A 197 -9.62 -7.45 -10.83
CA PHE A 197 -9.08 -6.71 -9.69
C PHE A 197 -8.97 -7.68 -8.51
N LEU A 198 -7.77 -7.88 -7.99
CA LEU A 198 -7.55 -8.61 -6.75
C LEU A 198 -7.39 -7.57 -5.63
N ILE A 199 -8.41 -7.46 -4.78
CA ILE A 199 -8.52 -6.40 -3.78
C ILE A 199 -8.45 -7.03 -2.39
N PHE A 200 -7.58 -6.46 -1.55
CA PHE A 200 -7.59 -6.66 -0.12
C PHE A 200 -8.37 -5.51 0.54
N THR A 201 -9.35 -5.84 1.37
CA THR A 201 -10.14 -4.89 2.16
C THR A 201 -10.03 -5.18 3.65
N GLU A 202 -10.20 -4.14 4.47
CA GLU A 202 -10.01 -4.20 5.93
C GLU A 202 -10.86 -3.15 6.66
N GLY A 203 -10.87 -3.25 7.99
CA GLY A 203 -11.59 -2.35 8.88
C GLY A 203 -11.14 -0.87 8.84
N VAL A 204 -12.04 0.05 9.18
CA VAL A 204 -11.70 1.48 9.40
C VAL A 204 -11.41 1.77 10.87
N GLU A 205 -10.37 2.57 11.12
CA GLU A 205 -9.86 2.96 12.45
C GLU A 205 -10.87 3.76 13.32
N GLY A 206 -11.86 4.41 12.70
CA GLY A 206 -12.65 5.50 13.28
C GLY A 206 -13.97 5.16 13.97
N THR A 207 -14.50 3.94 13.85
CA THR A 207 -15.87 3.58 14.30
C THR A 207 -15.92 2.68 15.54
N SER A 208 -14.82 2.63 16.29
CA SER A 208 -14.67 1.93 17.58
C SER A 208 -15.51 2.57 18.72
N VAL A 209 -16.83 2.71 18.55
CA VAL A 209 -17.77 3.03 19.64
C VAL A 209 -17.79 1.88 20.67
N ASN A 210 -17.48 0.66 20.22
CA ASN A 210 -17.22 -0.50 21.07
C ASN A 210 -15.71 -0.84 21.08
N LYS A 211 -15.20 -1.29 22.23
CA LYS A 211 -13.76 -1.40 22.58
C LYS A 211 -12.96 -2.50 21.84
N TRP A 212 -13.34 -2.88 20.63
CA TRP A 212 -12.80 -4.03 19.89
C TRP A 212 -12.13 -3.57 18.60
N GLY A 213 -10.82 -3.83 18.47
CA GLY A 213 -10.06 -3.41 17.29
C GLY A 213 -10.17 -4.43 16.15
N MET A 214 -10.95 -4.11 15.12
CA MET A 214 -10.84 -4.57 13.72
C MET A 214 -10.40 -6.03 13.48
N GLU A 215 -11.28 -7.01 13.70
CA GLU A 215 -11.07 -8.39 13.19
C GLU A 215 -11.74 -8.64 11.82
N PHE A 216 -12.05 -7.60 11.03
CA PHE A 216 -12.55 -7.77 9.65
C PHE A 216 -11.47 -7.48 8.62
N TYR A 217 -11.25 -8.45 7.71
CA TYR A 217 -10.54 -8.27 6.46
C TYR A 217 -10.99 -9.32 5.43
N HIS A 218 -10.88 -8.98 4.16
CA HIS A 218 -11.33 -9.80 3.03
C HIS A 218 -10.35 -9.70 1.86
N ILE A 219 -10.20 -10.80 1.12
CA ILE A 219 -9.40 -10.91 -0.10
C ILE A 219 -10.35 -11.41 -1.20
N GLY A 220 -10.66 -10.54 -2.15
CA GLY A 220 -11.63 -10.81 -3.22
C GLY A 220 -11.08 -10.54 -4.62
N GLN A 221 -11.51 -11.36 -5.57
CA GLN A 221 -11.41 -11.06 -7.00
C GLN A 221 -12.69 -10.35 -7.44
N TYR A 222 -12.55 -9.23 -8.13
CA TYR A 222 -13.63 -8.43 -8.67
C TYR A 222 -13.43 -8.23 -10.18
N GLU A 223 -14.53 -8.01 -10.90
CA GLU A 223 -14.50 -7.66 -12.33
C GLU A 223 -15.26 -6.37 -12.60
N GLN A 224 -14.86 -5.62 -13.63
CA GLN A 224 -15.57 -4.42 -14.03
C GLN A 224 -16.93 -4.74 -14.65
N ARG A 225 -17.99 -4.18 -14.07
CA ARG A 225 -19.31 -4.09 -14.67
C ARG A 225 -19.62 -2.64 -15.05
N LYS A 226 -20.18 -2.44 -16.24
CA LYS A 226 -20.73 -1.15 -16.66
C LYS A 226 -22.25 -1.25 -16.54
N THR A 227 -22.86 -0.44 -15.68
CA THR A 227 -24.32 -0.32 -15.58
C THR A 227 -24.75 1.02 -16.20
N MET A 228 -26.04 1.19 -16.45
CA MET A 228 -26.57 2.46 -17.00
C MET A 228 -26.53 3.61 -15.98
N GLU A 229 -26.47 3.28 -14.68
CA GLU A 229 -26.49 4.24 -13.57
C GLU A 229 -25.08 4.50 -13.01
N VAL A 230 -24.20 3.50 -13.01
CA VAL A 230 -22.82 3.57 -12.50
C VAL A 230 -21.81 3.31 -13.61
N LYS A 231 -21.08 4.36 -13.99
CA LYS A 231 -19.90 4.25 -14.84
C LYS A 231 -18.76 3.61 -14.03
N ASN A 232 -18.50 2.32 -14.27
CA ASN A 232 -17.44 1.49 -13.67
C ASN A 232 -17.72 1.03 -12.23
N GLU A 233 -18.64 0.08 -12.09
CA GLU A 233 -18.81 -0.69 -10.86
C GLU A 233 -17.86 -1.91 -10.86
N LEU A 234 -17.38 -2.33 -9.69
CA LEU A 234 -16.65 -3.58 -9.48
C LEU A 234 -17.57 -4.59 -8.83
N VAL A 235 -17.72 -5.77 -9.43
CA VAL A 235 -18.57 -6.84 -8.90
C VAL A 235 -17.70 -7.96 -8.36
N LEU A 236 -17.96 -8.39 -7.12
CA LEU A 236 -17.27 -9.50 -6.49
C LEU A 236 -17.52 -10.80 -7.27
N LYS A 237 -16.45 -11.40 -7.77
CA LYS A 237 -16.43 -12.63 -8.55
C LYS A 237 -16.10 -13.84 -7.68
N ASN A 238 -15.06 -13.73 -6.86
CA ASN A 238 -14.59 -14.77 -5.95
C ASN A 238 -14.15 -14.17 -4.60
N THR A 239 -14.50 -14.83 -3.50
CA THR A 239 -13.88 -14.57 -2.18
C THR A 239 -12.84 -15.66 -1.94
N TYR A 240 -11.57 -15.27 -1.77
CA TYR A 240 -10.50 -16.20 -1.39
C TYR A 240 -10.36 -16.32 0.12
N PHE A 241 -10.57 -15.21 0.84
CA PHE A 241 -10.55 -15.20 2.29
C PHE A 241 -11.47 -14.12 2.85
N GLU A 242 -12.15 -14.41 3.97
CA GLU A 242 -13.01 -13.47 4.67
C GLU A 242 -12.99 -13.80 6.17
N GLN A 243 -12.61 -12.83 7.00
CA GLN A 243 -12.73 -12.94 8.46
C GLN A 243 -13.90 -12.06 8.94
N THR A 244 -14.94 -12.68 9.50
CA THR A 244 -16.17 -11.97 9.98
C THR A 244 -16.54 -12.23 11.44
N ASN A 245 -15.87 -13.15 12.14
CA ASN A 245 -16.33 -13.67 13.44
C ASN A 245 -15.73 -12.94 14.65
N LEU A 246 -16.12 -11.67 14.81
CA LEU A 246 -15.76 -10.71 15.87
C LEU A 246 -16.25 -11.04 17.31
N LYS A 247 -16.21 -12.31 17.76
CA LYS A 247 -16.86 -12.72 19.02
C LYS A 247 -16.08 -13.64 19.98
N GLN A 248 -14.80 -13.96 19.76
CA GLN A 248 -14.11 -14.89 20.65
C GLN A 248 -12.69 -14.49 21.12
N ARG A 249 -12.62 -14.27 22.44
CA ARG A 249 -11.50 -14.53 23.37
C ARG A 249 -10.37 -13.50 23.55
N SER A 250 -10.17 -12.50 22.69
CA SER A 250 -9.16 -11.46 22.93
C SER A 250 -9.78 -10.16 23.45
N MET A 251 -9.40 -9.71 24.66
CA MET A 251 -9.68 -8.33 25.12
C MET A 251 -8.69 -7.29 24.54
N LYS A 252 -7.87 -7.68 23.56
CA LYS A 252 -6.87 -6.81 22.93
C LYS A 252 -7.36 -6.34 21.57
N LYS A 253 -6.95 -5.13 21.19
CA LYS A 253 -7.22 -4.55 19.88
C LYS A 253 -6.20 -5.13 18.91
N ASP A 254 -6.62 -6.03 18.03
CA ASP A 254 -5.72 -6.74 17.11
C ASP A 254 -6.12 -6.45 15.65
N GLY A 255 -6.21 -5.17 15.28
CA GLY A 255 -6.49 -4.74 13.92
C GLY A 255 -5.51 -5.32 12.89
N VAL A 256 -5.97 -5.60 11.67
CA VAL A 256 -5.13 -6.19 10.60
C VAL A 256 -4.88 -5.18 9.49
N PHE A 257 -3.60 -5.01 9.12
CA PHE A 257 -3.13 -4.28 7.94
C PHE A 257 -2.62 -5.26 6.88
N GLY A 258 -2.90 -5.00 5.61
CA GLY A 258 -2.38 -5.78 4.47
C GLY A 258 -1.72 -4.91 3.40
N ILE A 259 -0.64 -5.43 2.80
CA ILE A 259 0.08 -4.80 1.67
C ILE A 259 0.64 -5.87 0.72
N PHE A 260 0.41 -5.73 -0.59
CA PHE A 260 1.01 -6.57 -1.62
C PHE A 260 2.49 -6.22 -1.82
N THR A 261 3.30 -7.24 -2.11
CA THR A 261 4.74 -7.10 -2.31
C THR A 261 5.08 -6.43 -3.65
N SER A 262 6.30 -5.90 -3.81
CA SER A 262 6.74 -5.32 -5.09
C SER A 262 6.71 -6.32 -6.24
N SER A 263 6.92 -7.61 -5.96
CA SER A 263 6.74 -8.66 -6.97
C SER A 263 5.30 -8.99 -7.33
N LEU A 264 4.32 -8.53 -6.53
CA LEU A 264 2.90 -8.89 -6.61
C LEU A 264 2.59 -10.38 -6.35
N ASP A 265 3.58 -11.18 -5.93
CA ASP A 265 3.40 -12.62 -5.65
C ASP A 265 2.70 -12.88 -4.30
N TYR A 266 2.75 -11.92 -3.37
CA TYR A 266 2.27 -12.12 -2.00
C TYR A 266 1.55 -10.90 -1.42
N LEU A 267 0.60 -11.17 -0.53
CA LEU A 267 0.00 -10.21 0.40
C LEU A 267 0.57 -10.43 1.81
N ILE A 268 1.16 -9.39 2.41
CA ILE A 268 1.68 -9.41 3.78
C ILE A 268 0.63 -8.87 4.74
N LEU A 269 0.07 -9.73 5.59
CA LEU A 269 -0.85 -9.33 6.67
C LEU A 269 -0.09 -9.14 8.00
N ARG A 270 -0.43 -8.08 8.75
CA ARG A 270 0.22 -7.67 10.01
C ARG A 270 -0.79 -7.16 11.02
N SER A 271 -0.46 -7.18 12.31
CA SER A 271 -1.26 -6.51 13.34
C SER A 271 -0.92 -5.01 13.44
N TRP A 272 -1.93 -4.18 13.67
CA TRP A 272 -1.84 -2.72 13.79
C TRP A 272 -1.21 -2.24 15.11
N PHE A 273 -1.45 -2.99 16.20
CA PHE A 273 -1.17 -2.53 17.57
C PHE A 273 0.02 -3.25 18.23
N SER A 274 0.78 -4.07 17.49
CA SER A 274 1.85 -4.90 18.05
C SER A 274 3.17 -4.14 18.26
N GLU A 275 3.15 -3.04 19.02
CA GLU A 275 4.38 -2.49 19.63
C GLU A 275 4.83 -3.31 20.86
N SER A 276 3.98 -4.20 21.41
CA SER A 276 4.19 -4.84 22.73
C SER A 276 4.17 -6.38 22.77
N LEU A 277 4.02 -7.08 21.64
CA LEU A 277 4.05 -8.55 21.59
C LEU A 277 4.92 -9.03 20.42
N SER A 278 6.08 -9.60 20.77
CA SER A 278 7.01 -10.34 19.90
C SER A 278 6.98 -9.91 18.42
N LEU A 279 7.62 -8.77 18.14
CA LEU A 279 8.14 -8.41 16.82
C LEU A 279 8.53 -9.69 16.05
N GLY A 280 7.99 -9.84 14.84
CA GLY A 280 8.24 -10.94 13.90
C GLY A 280 7.18 -12.04 13.80
N THR A 281 6.52 -12.47 14.89
CA THR A 281 5.79 -13.77 14.87
C THR A 281 4.33 -13.71 14.41
N ASN A 282 3.72 -12.53 14.33
CA ASN A 282 2.28 -12.37 14.12
C ASN A 282 1.92 -11.91 12.69
N GLN A 283 2.81 -12.14 11.73
CA GLN A 283 2.57 -11.84 10.33
C GLN A 283 2.13 -13.09 9.59
N LYS A 284 1.25 -12.92 8.61
CA LYS A 284 0.87 -13.98 7.67
C LYS A 284 1.24 -13.55 6.26
N LEU A 285 1.67 -14.49 5.44
CA LEU A 285 1.84 -14.31 4.01
C LEU A 285 0.72 -15.06 3.30
N TRP A 286 0.09 -14.43 2.32
CA TRP A 286 -0.89 -15.08 1.44
C TRP A 286 -0.38 -15.03 0.00
N SER A 287 -0.30 -16.19 -0.66
CA SER A 287 0.19 -16.34 -2.03
C SER A 287 -0.86 -15.89 -3.03
N VAL A 288 -0.49 -14.95 -3.91
CA VAL A 288 -1.35 -14.44 -4.97
C VAL A 288 -1.56 -15.49 -6.06
N ILE A 289 -0.60 -16.38 -6.28
CA ILE A 289 -0.70 -17.47 -7.27
C ILE A 289 -1.53 -18.63 -6.69
N ASP A 290 -1.13 -19.15 -5.52
CA ASP A 290 -1.75 -20.36 -4.95
C ASP A 290 -3.09 -20.08 -4.26
N LYS A 291 -3.39 -18.81 -3.95
CA LYS A 291 -4.55 -18.35 -3.17
C LYS A 291 -4.60 -18.89 -1.73
N GLU A 292 -3.45 -19.33 -1.19
CA GLU A 292 -3.31 -19.94 0.13
C GLU A 292 -2.37 -19.14 1.07
N PHE A 293 -2.49 -19.37 2.38
CA PHE A 293 -1.49 -18.88 3.34
C PHE A 293 -0.20 -19.69 3.28
N VAL A 294 0.92 -18.99 3.44
CA VAL A 294 2.28 -19.54 3.38
C VAL A 294 3.01 -19.21 4.68
N ASP A 295 3.64 -20.21 5.29
CA ASP A 295 4.46 -20.03 6.49
C ASP A 295 5.85 -19.47 6.12
N ILE A 296 6.37 -18.52 6.90
CA ILE A 296 7.74 -18.00 6.75
C ILE A 296 8.61 -18.48 7.91
N GLU A 297 9.75 -19.09 7.59
CA GLU A 297 10.82 -19.37 8.55
C GLU A 297 11.87 -18.27 8.51
N PHE A 298 11.86 -17.43 9.54
CA PHE A 298 12.82 -16.35 9.72
C PHE A 298 14.22 -16.85 10.13
N PRO A 299 15.31 -16.18 9.71
CA PRO A 299 16.66 -16.55 10.10
C PRO A 299 16.88 -16.52 11.62
N ARG A 300 17.89 -17.24 12.11
CA ARG A 300 18.25 -17.20 13.54
C ARG A 300 18.66 -15.78 13.95
N GLY A 301 18.12 -15.32 15.08
CA GLY A 301 18.41 -14.01 15.65
C GLY A 301 17.67 -12.82 15.01
N THR A 302 16.84 -13.04 13.99
CA THR A 302 16.11 -11.95 13.30
C THR A 302 14.66 -11.81 13.76
N ARG A 303 14.23 -12.51 14.82
CA ARG A 303 12.85 -12.45 15.35
C ARG A 303 12.34 -11.01 15.43
N LYS A 304 13.12 -10.07 15.97
CA LYS A 304 12.74 -8.65 16.11
C LYS A 304 12.46 -7.87 14.81
N TYR A 305 12.66 -8.46 13.63
CA TYR A 305 12.40 -7.83 12.34
C TYR A 305 11.02 -8.26 11.81
N VAL A 306 10.36 -7.38 11.06
CA VAL A 306 9.03 -7.58 10.48
C VAL A 306 9.05 -7.45 8.97
N LEU A 307 8.20 -8.24 8.33
CA LEU A 307 7.93 -8.34 6.88
C LEU A 307 9.18 -8.06 6.08
N ALA A 308 9.23 -7.05 5.21
CA ALA A 308 8.43 -5.84 5.06
C ALA A 308 8.04 -5.57 3.59
N ASP A 309 8.82 -6.06 2.62
CA ASP A 309 8.49 -6.16 1.19
C ASP A 309 9.18 -7.41 0.59
N ALA A 310 8.77 -7.86 -0.59
CA ALA A 310 9.37 -9.00 -1.30
C ALA A 310 9.50 -8.74 -2.80
N CYS A 311 10.66 -9.11 -3.37
CA CYS A 311 10.93 -9.07 -4.80
C CYS A 311 11.39 -10.46 -5.27
N LYS A 312 11.63 -10.62 -6.58
CA LYS A 312 12.11 -11.89 -7.16
C LYS A 312 13.40 -12.40 -6.54
N ASP A 313 14.26 -11.50 -6.05
CA ASP A 313 15.59 -11.83 -5.53
C ASP A 313 15.62 -12.05 -4.00
N GLY A 314 14.52 -11.86 -3.29
CA GLY A 314 14.45 -12.05 -1.83
C GLY A 314 13.43 -11.17 -1.10
N PHE A 315 13.55 -11.13 0.22
CA PHE A 315 12.73 -10.34 1.14
C PHE A 315 13.55 -9.26 1.84
N LEU A 316 12.96 -8.06 1.92
CA LEU A 316 13.46 -6.95 2.72
C LEU A 316 12.74 -7.00 4.06
N MET A 317 13.40 -7.32 5.17
CA MET A 317 12.83 -7.20 6.52
C MET A 317 13.27 -5.92 7.23
N SER A 318 12.49 -5.45 8.21
CA SER A 318 12.79 -4.19 8.91
C SER A 318 12.55 -4.21 10.42
N THR A 319 13.21 -3.31 11.14
CA THR A 319 13.00 -3.01 12.56
C THR A 319 13.34 -1.52 12.79
N LYS A 320 13.07 -0.96 13.97
CA LYS A 320 13.45 0.42 14.30
C LYS A 320 14.94 0.67 13.97
N GLY A 321 15.20 1.61 13.05
CA GLY A 321 16.54 2.03 12.62
C GLY A 321 17.38 1.00 11.85
N LYS A 322 16.84 -0.15 11.41
CA LYS A 322 17.59 -1.14 10.62
C LYS A 322 16.72 -1.86 9.60
N ILE A 323 17.29 -2.13 8.43
CA ILE A 323 16.76 -3.12 7.47
C ILE A 323 17.68 -4.32 7.37
N LEU A 324 17.10 -5.42 6.91
CA LEU A 324 17.74 -6.70 6.71
C LEU A 324 17.33 -7.24 5.34
N LEU A 325 18.29 -7.67 4.55
CA LEU A 325 18.07 -8.35 3.29
C LEU A 325 18.27 -9.84 3.47
N CYS A 326 17.27 -10.60 3.00
CA CYS A 326 17.20 -12.04 3.09
C CYS A 326 16.92 -12.64 1.71
N ASP A 327 17.68 -13.67 1.31
CA ASP A 327 17.40 -14.45 0.10
C ASP A 327 16.55 -15.67 0.50
N PHE A 328 15.92 -16.30 -0.48
CA PHE A 328 15.30 -17.61 -0.33
C PHE A 328 16.37 -18.68 -0.02
N GLU A 329 15.99 -19.74 0.71
CA GLU A 329 16.79 -20.97 0.88
C GLU A 329 16.28 -22.11 -0.01
#